data_AF-K1UGQ1-F1
#
_entry.id   AF-K1UGQ1-F1
#
_cell.length_a   1.000
_cell.length_b   1.000
_cell.length_c   1.000
_cell.angle_alpha   90.00
_cell.angle_beta   90.00
_cell.angle_gamma   90.00
#
_symmetry.space_group_name_H-M   'P 1'
#
loop_
_entity.id
_entity.type
_entity.pdbx_description
1 polymer ?
#
loop_
_entity_poly.entity_id
_entity_poly.type
_entity_poly.pdbx_seq_one_letter_code
_entity_poly.pdbx_strand_id
1 'polypeptide(L)' 'GTCDTCGGELIVRDDDKPETVLSRLEVYHNQTQPLIDYYKEQGILKSVDGTVDMKDVFKAIVEILGA' A
#
# COMPACT_ATOMS: atom_id res chain seq x y z
N GLY A 1 20.70 -8.40 2.36
CA GLY A 1 19.94 -9.67 2.36
C GLY A 1 20.01 -10.30 0.98
N THR A 2 19.40 -11.45 0.75
CA THR A 2 19.44 -12.14 -0.56
C THR A 2 18.02 -12.34 -1.08
N CYS A 3 17.79 -12.11 -2.38
CA CYS A 3 16.50 -12.32 -3.01
C CYS A 3 16.16 -13.82 -3.09
N ASP A 4 15.01 -14.21 -2.55
CA ASP A 4 14.54 -15.61 -2.56
C ASP A 4 14.25 -16.15 -3.97
N THR A 5 14.02 -15.26 -4.95
CA THR A 5 13.68 -15.64 -6.34
C THR A 5 14.90 -15.77 -7.22
N CYS A 6 15.85 -14.83 -7.16
CA CYS A 6 16.97 -14.76 -8.11
C CYS A 6 18.36 -14.78 -7.47
N GLY A 7 18.47 -14.79 -6.14
CA GLY A 7 19.74 -14.80 -5.43
C GLY A 7 20.52 -13.48 -5.44
N GLY A 8 19.95 -12.41 -6.00
CA GLY A 8 20.57 -11.08 -6.00
C GLY A 8 20.69 -10.46 -4.61
N GLU A 9 21.65 -9.56 -4.44
CA GLU A 9 21.82 -8.80 -3.19
C GLU A 9 20.70 -7.76 -3.01
N LEU A 10 20.09 -7.75 -1.83
CA LEU A 10 19.08 -6.77 -1.46
C LEU A 10 19.74 -5.46 -1.04
N ILE A 11 19.28 -4.37 -1.62
CA ILE A 11 19.65 -3.00 -1.27
C ILE A 11 18.51 -2.30 -0.53
N VAL A 12 18.85 -1.33 0.29
CA VAL A 12 17.87 -0.36 0.83
C VAL A 12 17.79 0.80 -0.16
N ARG A 13 16.58 1.23 -0.51
CA ARG A 13 16.40 2.35 -1.43
C ARG A 13 16.79 3.66 -0.74
N ASP A 14 17.32 4.60 -1.49
CA ASP A 14 17.73 5.90 -0.96
C ASP A 14 16.57 6.70 -0.36
N ASP A 15 15.33 6.46 -0.80
CA ASP A 15 14.11 7.14 -0.37
C ASP A 15 13.40 6.48 0.81
N ASP A 16 13.94 5.39 1.36
CA ASP A 16 13.42 4.71 2.56
C ASP A 16 14.01 5.29 3.87
N LYS A 17 14.60 6.48 3.82
CA LYS A 17 15.09 7.22 5.00
C LYS A 17 13.92 7.86 5.76
N PRO A 18 13.94 7.93 7.10
CA PRO A 18 12.82 8.45 7.89
C PRO A 18 12.30 9.82 7.42
N GLU A 19 13.20 10.76 7.13
CA GLU A 19 12.86 12.09 6.65
C GLU A 19 12.13 12.05 5.29
N THR A 20 12.54 11.18 4.38
CA THR A 20 11.92 11.02 3.07
C THR A 20 10.57 10.31 3.18
N VAL A 21 10.45 9.32 4.07
CA VAL A 21 9.19 8.64 4.36
C VAL A 21 8.14 9.62 4.91
N LEU A 22 8.53 10.47 5.88
CA LEU A 22 7.63 11.49 6.44
C LEU A 22 7.15 12.49 5.38
N SER A 23 8.07 12.98 4.54
CA SER A 23 7.72 13.88 3.44
C SER A 23 6.77 13.21 2.43
N ARG A 24 6.98 11.93 2.12
CA ARG A 24 6.08 11.16 1.22
C ARG A 24 4.68 10.98 1.82
N LEU A 25 4.57 10.76 3.14
CA LEU A 25 3.27 10.66 3.82
C LEU A 25 2.51 11.99 3.77
N GLU A 26 3.20 13.12 3.99
CA GLU A 26 2.60 14.45 3.87
C GLU A 26 2.07 14.69 2.45
N VAL A 27 2.87 14.40 1.42
CA VAL A 27 2.45 14.50 0.00
C VAL A 27 1.24 13.60 -0.28
N TYR A 28 1.24 12.36 0.23
CA TYR A 28 0.12 11.43 0.08
C TYR A 28 -1.17 12.01 0.68
N HIS A 29 -1.13 12.54 1.91
CA HIS A 29 -2.30 13.12 2.56
C HIS A 29 -2.83 14.35 1.80
N ASN A 30 -1.94 15.16 1.22
CA ASN A 30 -2.33 16.37 0.51
C ASN A 30 -2.84 16.11 -0.92
N GLN A 31 -2.29 15.12 -1.63
CA GLN A 31 -2.53 14.95 -3.07
C GLN A 31 -3.24 13.64 -3.43
N THR A 32 -3.00 12.55 -2.69
CA THR A 32 -3.54 11.23 -3.01
C THR A 32 -4.79 10.90 -2.19
N GLN A 33 -4.81 11.24 -0.91
CA GLN A 33 -5.96 10.97 -0.02
C GLN A 33 -7.29 11.55 -0.52
N PRO A 34 -7.37 12.75 -1.15
CA PRO A 34 -8.63 13.25 -1.71
C PRO A 34 -9.27 12.33 -2.76
N LEU A 35 -8.50 11.45 -3.40
CA LEU A 35 -9.04 10.46 -4.34
C LEU A 35 -9.94 9.41 -3.65
N ILE A 36 -9.81 9.22 -2.33
CA ILE A 36 -10.70 8.35 -1.57
C ILE A 36 -12.15 8.84 -1.70
N ASP A 37 -12.39 10.13 -1.49
CA ASP A 37 -13.73 10.71 -1.59
C ASP A 37 -14.26 10.60 -3.03
N TYR A 38 -13.40 10.88 -4.02
CA TYR A 38 -13.73 10.74 -5.44
C TYR A 38 -14.25 9.33 -5.82
N TYR A 39 -13.58 8.26 -5.37
CA TYR A 39 -14.02 6.89 -5.66
C TYR A 39 -15.17 6.42 -4.75
N LYS A 40 -15.29 7.00 -3.55
CA LYS A 40 -16.41 6.75 -2.65
C LYS A 40 -17.72 7.30 -3.22
N GLU A 41 -17.71 8.50 -3.80
CA GLU A 41 -18.87 9.11 -4.46
C GLU A 41 -19.37 8.30 -5.65
N GLN A 42 -18.48 7.59 -6.35
CA GLN A 42 -18.84 6.68 -7.44
C GLN A 42 -19.39 5.33 -6.96
N GLY A 43 -19.34 5.05 -5.65
CA GLY A 43 -19.82 3.79 -5.06
C GLY A 43 -18.94 2.57 -5.35
N ILE A 44 -17.75 2.77 -5.92
CA ILE A 44 -16.83 1.68 -6.31
C ILE A 44 -15.68 1.45 -5.33
N LEU A 45 -15.45 2.38 -4.39
CA LEU A 45 -14.42 2.23 -3.37
C LEU A 45 -14.73 1.04 -2.43
N LYS A 46 -13.72 0.22 -2.18
CA LYS A 46 -13.72 -0.85 -1.18
C LYS A 46 -12.50 -0.67 -0.28
N SER A 47 -12.70 -0.74 1.04
CA SER A 47 -11.63 -0.54 2.04
C SER A 47 -11.24 -1.86 2.68
N VAL A 48 -9.95 -2.06 2.89
CA VAL A 48 -9.36 -3.23 3.57
C VAL A 48 -8.42 -2.72 4.66
N ASP A 49 -8.44 -3.34 5.83
CA ASP A 49 -7.47 -3.07 6.90
C ASP A 49 -6.10 -3.65 6.52
N GLY A 50 -5.14 -2.78 6.22
CA GLY A 50 -3.78 -3.16 5.85
C GLY A 50 -2.85 -3.46 7.03
N THR A 51 -3.34 -3.42 8.27
CA THR A 51 -2.52 -3.61 9.48
C THR A 51 -2.50 -5.03 10.02
N VAL A 52 -3.35 -5.92 9.47
CA VAL A 52 -3.45 -7.34 9.85
C VAL A 52 -2.45 -8.22 9.07
N ASP A 53 -2.46 -9.54 9.32
CA ASP A 53 -1.57 -10.48 8.61
C ASP A 53 -1.79 -10.42 7.09
N MET A 54 -0.70 -10.56 6.33
CA MET A 54 -0.72 -10.51 4.88
C MET A 54 -1.73 -11.50 4.25
N LYS A 55 -1.91 -12.69 4.84
CA LYS A 55 -2.87 -13.69 4.35
C LYS A 55 -4.31 -13.22 4.54
N ASP A 56 -4.59 -12.53 5.65
CA ASP A 56 -5.92 -12.00 5.96
C ASP A 56 -6.25 -10.81 5.05
N VAL A 57 -5.27 -9.92 4.81
CA VAL A 57 -5.39 -8.82 3.83
C VAL A 57 -5.70 -9.38 2.44
N PHE A 58 -4.93 -10.36 1.97
CA PHE A 58 -5.13 -10.97 0.67
C PHE A 58 -6.51 -11.63 0.54
N LYS A 59 -6.92 -12.38 1.56
CA LYS A 59 -8.25 -13.02 1.62
C LYS A 59 -9.37 -11.98 1.51
N ALA A 60 -9.29 -10.88 2.27
CA ALA A 60 -10.29 -9.81 2.22
C ALA A 60 -10.41 -9.19 0.82
N ILE A 61 -9.27 -9.00 0.12
CA ILE A 61 -9.27 -8.49 -1.26
C ILE A 61 -9.95 -9.47 -2.22
N VAL A 62 -9.66 -10.78 -2.13
CA VAL A 62 -10.28 -11.81 -2.98
C VAL A 62 -11.80 -11.85 -2.77
N GLU A 63 -12.25 -11.82 -1.51
CA GLU A 63 -13.68 -11.81 -1.18
C GLU A 63 -14.40 -10.58 -1.76
N ILE A 64 -13.75 -9.41 -1.75
CA ILE A 64 -14.28 -8.18 -2.36
C ILE A 64 -14.42 -8.30 -3.88
N LEU A 65 -13.47 -8.97 -4.54
CA LEU A 65 -13.46 -9.15 -6.00
C LEU A 65 -14.37 -10.29 -6.47
N GLY A 66 -14.80 -11.18 -5.57
CA GLY A 66 -15.66 -12.33 -5.90
C GLY A 66 -14.94 -13.41 -6.73
N ALA A 67 -13.63 -13.55 -6.56
CA ALA A 67 -12.79 -14.54 -7.24
C ALA A 67 -12.65 -15.86 -6.47
#